data_AF-A0A958V144-F1
#
_entry.id   AF-A0A958V144-F1
#
_cell.length_a   1.000
_cell.length_b   1.000
_cell.length_c   1.000
_cell.angle_alpha   90.00
_cell.angle_beta   90.00
_cell.angle_gamma   90.00
#
_symmetry.space_group_name_H-M   'P 1'
#
loop_
_entity.id
_entity.type
_entity.pdbx_description
1 polymer ?
#
loop_
_entity_poly.entity_id
_entity_poly.type
_entity_poly.pdbx_seq_one_letter_code
_entity_poly.pdbx_strand_id
1 'polypeptide(L)' 'MKKGILLVNLGSPDSTEVKDVKRYLDEFLMDERVIDIPYWKRFLLVKGIILNTRPKRSAAAYKKIWWEEG' A
#
# COMPACT_ATOMS: atom_id res chain seq x y z
N MET A 1 -35.75 12.63 2.27
CA MET A 1 -34.28 12.58 2.11
C MET A 1 -33.86 11.16 1.78
N LYS A 2 -33.11 10.95 0.68
CA LYS A 2 -32.49 9.64 0.40
C LYS A 2 -31.24 9.49 1.29
N LYS A 3 -31.10 8.36 1.96
CA LYS A 3 -29.91 8.04 2.77
C LYS A 3 -28.89 7.36 1.86
N GLY A 4 -27.65 7.86 1.89
CA GLY A 4 -26.49 7.22 1.27
C GLY A 4 -25.59 6.61 2.34
N ILE A 5 -24.93 5.50 2.01
CA ILE A 5 -23.94 4.85 2.88
C ILE A 5 -22.61 4.93 2.15
N LEU A 6 -21.56 5.39 2.85
CA LEU A 6 -20.19 5.39 2.35
C LEU A 6 -19.42 4.27 3.06
N LEU A 7 -19.01 3.26 2.30
CA LEU A 7 -18.09 2.23 2.78
C LEU A 7 -16.66 2.68 2.48
N VAL A 8 -15.81 2.71 3.50
CA VAL A 8 -14.40 3.12 3.39
C VAL A 8 -13.48 2.02 3.90
N ASN A 9 -12.37 1.85 3.20
CA ASN A 9 -11.26 0.98 3.56
C ASN A 9 -9.97 1.64 3.04
N LEU A 10 -8.82 1.24 3.58
CA LEU A 10 -7.49 1.56 3.07
C LEU A 10 -7.25 0.97 1.67
N GLY A 11 -7.97 -0.09 1.34
CA GLY A 11 -7.79 -0.85 0.12
C GLY A 11 -6.71 -1.94 0.27
N SER A 12 -6.39 -2.57 -0.86
CA SER A 12 -5.43 -3.66 -1.01
C SER A 12 -4.73 -3.50 -2.37
N PRO A 13 -3.57 -4.12 -2.59
CA PRO A 13 -2.97 -4.15 -3.93
C PRO A 13 -3.89 -4.86 -4.94
N ASP A 14 -3.89 -4.41 -6.19
CA ASP A 14 -4.70 -4.99 -7.29
C ASP A 14 -4.39 -6.47 -7.56
N SER A 15 -3.17 -6.91 -7.21
CA SER A 15 -2.75 -8.29 -7.35
C SER A 15 -1.57 -8.60 -6.42
N THR A 16 -1.17 -9.88 -6.39
CA THR A 16 0.04 -10.32 -5.67
C THR A 16 1.34 -9.98 -6.41
N GLU A 17 1.26 -9.35 -7.60
CA GLU A 17 2.43 -8.95 -8.37
C GLU A 17 3.22 -7.85 -7.66
N VAL A 18 4.55 -7.94 -7.73
CA VAL A 18 5.45 -7.02 -7.02
C VAL A 18 5.22 -5.57 -7.43
N LYS A 19 4.82 -5.31 -8.68
CA LYS A 19 4.54 -3.94 -9.16
C LYS A 19 3.32 -3.34 -8.47
N ASP A 20 2.26 -4.14 -8.28
CA ASP A 20 1.00 -3.67 -7.74
C ASP A 20 1.11 -3.47 -6.22
N VAL A 21 1.82 -4.40 -5.55
CA VAL A 21 2.21 -4.23 -4.15
C VAL A 21 3.11 -3.00 -3.95
N LYS A 22 4.04 -2.74 -4.88
CA LYS A 22 4.89 -1.54 -4.83
C LYS A 22 4.05 -0.26 -4.94
N ARG A 23 3.11 -0.21 -5.88
CA ARG A 23 2.20 0.94 -6.05
C ARG A 23 1.33 1.17 -4.81
N TYR A 24 0.71 0.12 -4.28
CA TYR A 24 -0.08 0.21 -3.05
C TYR A 24 0.75 0.72 -1.86
N LEU A 25 1.95 0.16 -1.64
CA LEU A 25 2.83 0.61 -0.55
C LEU A 25 3.29 2.05 -0.73
N ASP A 26 3.47 2.51 -1.97
CA ASP A 26 3.87 3.87 -2.26
C ASP A 26 2.77 4.86 -1.86
N GLU A 27 1.54 4.62 -2.33
CA GLU A 27 0.37 5.43 -2.00
C GLU A 27 0.10 5.43 -0.48
N PHE A 28 0.12 4.25 0.14
CA PHE A 28 -0.17 4.11 1.57
C PHE A 28 0.90 4.75 2.46
N LEU A 29 2.19 4.52 2.19
CA LEU A 29 3.27 5.00 3.05
C LEU A 29 3.66 6.46 2.78
N MET A 30 3.28 7.04 1.65
CA MET A 30 3.49 8.46 1.38
C MET A 30 2.44 9.37 2.03
N ASP A 31 1.34 8.81 2.56
CA ASP A 31 0.36 9.56 3.34
C ASP A 31 0.97 10.04 4.67
N GLU A 32 0.78 11.33 4.96
CA GLU A 32 1.23 11.95 6.22
C GLU A 32 0.51 11.42 7.45
N ARG A 33 -0.72 10.92 7.29
CA ARG A 33 -1.49 10.32 8.37
C ARG A 33 -0.99 8.92 8.73
N VAL A 34 -0.20 8.29 7.86
CA VAL A 34 0.39 6.97 8.07
C VAL A 34 1.82 7.08 8.61
N ILE A 35 2.62 8.00 8.07
CA ILE A 35 3.97 8.30 8.57
C ILE A 35 4.11 9.81 8.84
N ASP A 36 4.03 10.17 10.11
CA ASP A 36 4.10 11.55 10.61
C ASP A 36 5.56 12.05 10.73
N ILE A 37 6.21 12.22 9.58
CA ILE A 37 7.52 12.89 9.45
C ILE A 37 7.49 13.86 8.28
N PRO A 38 8.37 14.88 8.23
CA PRO A 38 8.43 15.82 7.11
C PRO A 38 8.52 15.13 5.75
N TYR A 39 7.80 15.67 4.75
CA TYR A 39 7.66 15.06 3.42
C TYR A 39 8.99 14.60 2.81
N TRP A 40 10.05 15.40 2.89
CA TRP A 40 11.34 15.05 2.30
C TRP A 40 12.00 13.83 2.98
N LYS A 41 11.85 13.69 4.31
CA LYS A 41 12.32 12.52 5.05
C LYS A 41 11.50 11.29 4.68
N ARG A 42 10.17 11.45 4.58
CA ARG A 42 9.25 10.39 4.17
C ARG A 42 9.54 9.91 2.76
N PHE A 43 9.72 10.83 1.82
CA PHE A 43 10.07 10.54 0.45
C PHE A 43 11.37 9.73 0.38
N LEU A 44 12.43 10.18 1.06
CA LEU A 44 13.72 9.47 1.06
C LEU A 44 13.60 8.06 1.66
N LEU A 45 12.89 7.92 2.78
CA LEU A 45 12.65 6.64 3.42
C LEU A 45 11.83 5.69 2.53
N VAL A 46 10.69 6.16 2.03
CA VAL A 46 9.73 5.34 1.28
C VAL A 46 10.29 5.00 -0.09
N LYS A 47 10.60 6.01 -0.91
CA LYS A 47 11.04 5.82 -2.31
C LYS A 47 12.47 5.30 -2.39
N GLY A 48 13.34 5.68 -1.43
CA GLY A 48 14.75 5.28 -1.42
C GLY A 48 15.01 3.91 -0.81
N ILE A 49 14.33 3.55 0.28
CA ILE A 49 14.63 2.33 1.04
C ILE A 49 13.50 1.31 0.92
N ILE A 50 12.28 1.71 1.30
CA ILE A 50 11.16 0.77 1.47
C ILE A 50 10.73 0.18 0.13
N LEU A 51 10.45 1.00 -0.88
CA LEU A 51 9.93 0.55 -2.17
C LEU A 51 10.95 -0.24 -3.02
N ASN A 52 12.21 -0.28 -2.62
CA ASN A 52 13.25 -1.08 -3.28
C ASN A 52 13.39 -2.48 -2.66
N THR A 53 13.01 -2.64 -1.39
CA THR A 53 13.28 -3.88 -0.63
C THR A 53 12.00 -4.60 -0.20
N ARG A 54 10.99 -3.86 0.24
CA ARG A 54 9.77 -4.39 0.87
C ARG A 54 8.75 -5.01 -0.10
N PRO A 55 8.52 -4.48 -1.32
CA PRO A 55 7.47 -5.00 -2.20
C PRO A 55 7.59 -6.50 -2.50
N LYS A 56 8.81 -7.01 -2.72
CA LYS A 56 9.04 -8.45 -2.97
C LYS A 56 8.62 -9.33 -1.79
N ARG A 57 8.94 -8.89 -0.57
CA ARG A 57 8.60 -9.62 0.66
C ARG A 57 7.09 -9.57 0.93
N SER A 58 6.48 -8.40 0.76
CA SER A 58 5.04 -8.21 0.93
C SER A 58 4.25 -8.99 -0.13
N ALA A 59 4.67 -8.96 -1.40
CA ALA A 59 4.06 -9.75 -2.47
C ALA A 59 4.06 -11.25 -2.17
N ALA A 60 5.17 -11.78 -1.68
CA ALA A 60 5.23 -13.17 -1.25
C ALA A 60 4.30 -13.49 -0.07
N ALA A 61 4.05 -12.52 0.82
CA ALA A 61 3.09 -12.67 1.91
C ALA A 61 1.64 -12.64 1.38
N TYR A 62 1.29 -11.68 0.52
CA TYR A 62 -0.03 -11.61 -0.12
C TYR A 62 -0.32 -12.90 -0.89
N LYS A 63 0.65 -13.40 -1.67
CA LYS A 63 0.51 -14.65 -2.43
C LYS A 63 0.20 -15.88 -1.56
N LYS A 64 0.62 -15.91 -0.29
CA LYS A 64 0.33 -17.03 0.61
C LYS A 64 -1.12 -17.07 1.08
N ILE A 65 -1.81 -15.94 1.06
CA ILE A 65 -3.17 -15.78 1.60
C ILE A 65 -4.17 -15.37 0.52
N TRP A 66 -3.77 -15.38 -0.75
CA TRP A 66 -4.62 -14.96 -1.87
C TRP A 66 -5.52 -16.10 -2.31
N TRP A 67 -6.80 -15.81 -2.51
CA TRP A 67 -7.79 -16.74 -3.07
C TRP A 67 -8.32 -16.21 -4.41
N GLU A 68 -9.01 -17.06 -5.18
CA GLU A 68 -9.45 -16.73 -6.54
C GLU A 68 -10.45 -15.57 -6.57
N GLU A 69 -11.18 -15.37 -5.47
CA GLU A 69 -12.14 -14.28 -5.29
C GLU A 69 -11.49 -12.93 -4.92
N GLY A 70 -10.17 -12.90 -4.67
CA GLY A 70 -9.41 -11.71 -4.24
C GLY A 70 -9.20 -11.60 -2.74
#